data_AF-A0A7C6ZLX1-F1
#
_entry.id   AF-A0A7C6ZLX1-F1
#
_cell.length_a   1.000
_cell.length_b   1.000
_cell.length_c   1.000
_cell.angle_alpha   90.00
_cell.angle_beta   90.00
_cell.angle_gamma   90.00
#
_symmetry.space_group_name_H-M   'P 1'
#
loop_
_entity.id
_entity.type
_entity.pdbx_description
1 polymer ?
#
loop_
_entity_poly.entity_id
_entity_poly.type
_entity_poly.pdbx_seq_one_letter_code
_entity_poly.pdbx_strand_id
1 'polypeptide(L)'
;MDGTRTISWVFLGGSLVIAGILAYLAYRDAKTRDANPVLWAMAIAIAGLMLPPLGAVLGFLVYMMLRPRGKLLTCPHCGRKYISNLAFCPHCGKEVKKECLRCHETMELDATVCPHCRMKVS
;
A
#
# COMPACT_ATOMS: atom_id res chain seq x y z
N MET A 1 -42.72 -7.33 -17.75
CA MET A 1 -42.31 -6.89 -16.38
C MET A 1 -40.78 -7.00 -16.30
N ASP A 2 -40.08 -6.35 -17.22
CA ASP A 2 -38.67 -6.66 -17.53
C ASP A 2 -37.70 -5.52 -17.16
N GLY A 3 -38.25 -4.35 -16.82
CA GLY A 3 -37.48 -3.16 -16.43
C GLY A 3 -36.78 -3.29 -15.07
N THR A 4 -37.36 -3.99 -14.10
CA THR A 4 -36.76 -4.14 -12.76
C THR A 4 -35.57 -5.09 -12.76
N ARG A 5 -35.60 -6.14 -13.59
CA ARG A 5 -34.48 -7.07 -13.75
C ARG A 5 -33.28 -6.42 -14.45
N THR A 6 -33.52 -5.66 -15.51
CA THR A 6 -32.47 -4.94 -16.24
C THR A 6 -31.79 -3.88 -15.37
N ILE A 7 -32.56 -3.11 -14.59
CA ILE A 7 -32.01 -2.13 -13.63
C ILE A 7 -31.15 -2.82 -12.56
N SER A 8 -31.58 -3.98 -12.05
CA SER A 8 -30.82 -4.73 -11.03
C SER A 8 -29.46 -5.23 -11.55
N TRP A 9 -29.40 -5.76 -12.77
CA TRP A 9 -28.14 -6.21 -13.39
C TRP A 9 -27.18 -5.06 -13.69
N VAL A 10 -27.70 -3.91 -14.13
CA VAL A 10 -26.89 -2.70 -14.35
C VAL A 10 -26.31 -2.20 -13.03
N PHE A 11 -27.10 -2.18 -11.97
CA PHE A 11 -26.65 -1.76 -10.63
C PHE A 11 -25.58 -2.70 -10.06
N LEU A 12 -25.82 -4.03 -10.10
CA LEU A 12 -24.86 -5.02 -9.64
C LEU A 12 -23.58 -5.00 -10.47
N GLY A 13 -23.70 -4.92 -11.81
CA GLY A 13 -22.55 -4.80 -12.71
C GLY A 13 -21.73 -3.55 -12.44
N GLY A 14 -22.37 -2.39 -12.29
CA GLY A 14 -21.70 -1.14 -11.95
C GLY A 14 -20.98 -1.20 -10.61
N SER A 15 -21.61 -1.78 -9.59
CA SER A 15 -20.98 -1.95 -8.27
C SER A 15 -19.76 -2.88 -8.31
N LEU A 16 -19.82 -3.98 -9.07
CA LEU A 16 -18.68 -4.88 -9.22
C LEU A 16 -17.50 -4.20 -9.91
N VAL A 17 -17.77 -3.37 -10.93
CA VAL A 17 -16.73 -2.57 -11.59
C VAL A 17 -16.09 -1.58 -10.61
N ILE A 18 -16.91 -0.86 -9.82
CA ILE A 18 -16.41 0.07 -8.80
C ILE A 18 -15.55 -0.66 -7.76
N ALA A 19 -16.04 -1.79 -7.25
CA ALA A 19 -15.32 -2.60 -6.26
C ALA A 19 -13.96 -3.09 -6.82
N GLY A 20 -13.95 -3.55 -8.07
CA GLY A 20 -12.72 -3.98 -8.76
C GLY A 20 -11.72 -2.84 -8.94
N ILE A 21 -12.18 -1.65 -9.33
CA ILE A 21 -11.33 -0.46 -9.46
C ILE A 21 -10.74 -0.08 -8.10
N LEU A 22 -11.55 0.03 -7.05
CA LEU A 22 -11.08 0.41 -5.72
C LEU A 22 -10.10 -0.62 -5.13
N ALA A 23 -10.39 -1.91 -5.29
CA ALA A 23 -9.50 -2.99 -4.86
C ALA A 23 -8.16 -2.95 -5.63
N TYR A 24 -8.18 -2.71 -6.94
CA TYR A 24 -6.96 -2.58 -7.75
C TYR A 24 -6.13 -1.35 -7.36
N LEU A 25 -6.79 -0.20 -7.13
CA LEU A 25 -6.13 1.00 -6.67
C LEU A 25 -5.47 0.77 -5.32
N ALA A 26 -6.21 0.22 -4.35
CA ALA A 26 -5.66 -0.13 -3.04
C ALA A 26 -4.50 -1.13 -3.14
N TYR A 27 -4.59 -2.15 -3.99
CA TYR A 27 -3.50 -3.11 -4.21
C TYR A 27 -2.23 -2.43 -4.72
N ARG A 28 -2.33 -1.65 -5.80
CA ARG A 28 -1.18 -0.99 -6.44
C ARG A 28 -0.50 -0.04 -5.47
N ASP A 29 -1.31 0.64 -4.70
CA ASP A 29 -0.95 1.66 -3.74
C ASP A 29 -0.29 1.05 -2.49
N ALA A 30 -0.89 0.00 -1.94
CA ALA A 30 -0.34 -0.80 -0.84
C ALA A 30 0.97 -1.50 -1.25
N LYS A 31 1.12 -1.94 -2.50
CA LYS A 31 2.36 -2.58 -2.97
C LYS A 31 3.60 -1.67 -2.84
N THR A 32 3.40 -0.36 -2.76
CA THR A 32 4.48 0.62 -2.56
C THR A 32 4.67 1.02 -1.10
N ARG A 33 3.69 0.78 -0.22
CA ARG A 33 3.66 1.31 1.16
C ARG A 33 3.56 0.24 2.26
N ASP A 34 2.94 -0.89 1.99
CA ASP A 34 2.59 -1.93 2.96
C ASP A 34 3.26 -3.27 2.63
N ALA A 35 3.51 -4.07 3.66
CA ALA A 35 4.02 -5.43 3.51
C ALA A 35 2.98 -6.41 2.93
N ASN A 36 1.68 -6.17 3.17
CA ASN A 36 0.61 -7.11 2.86
C ASN A 36 -0.46 -6.51 1.91
N PRO A 37 -0.10 -6.12 0.67
CA PRO A 37 -1.01 -5.43 -0.25
C PRO A 37 -2.22 -6.26 -0.71
N VAL A 38 -2.10 -7.58 -0.72
CA VAL A 38 -3.18 -8.50 -1.11
C VAL A 38 -4.33 -8.47 -0.09
N LEU A 39 -4.01 -8.33 1.20
CA LEU A 39 -5.01 -8.34 2.27
C LEU A 39 -6.04 -7.21 2.09
N TRP A 40 -5.56 -5.99 1.82
CA TRP A 40 -6.42 -4.83 1.61
C TRP A 40 -7.30 -4.95 0.36
N ALA A 41 -6.72 -5.44 -0.74
CA ALA A 41 -7.45 -5.65 -1.99
C ALA A 41 -8.59 -6.67 -1.82
N MET A 42 -8.29 -7.79 -1.15
CA MET A 42 -9.29 -8.82 -0.84
C MET A 42 -10.37 -8.31 0.10
N ALA A 43 -10.01 -7.56 1.15
CA ALA A 43 -10.96 -6.98 2.08
C ALA A 43 -11.95 -6.03 1.38
N ILE A 44 -11.46 -5.15 0.51
CA ILE A 44 -12.30 -4.22 -0.28
C ILE A 44 -13.20 -4.98 -1.25
N ALA A 45 -12.67 -5.99 -1.95
CA ALA A 45 -13.44 -6.80 -2.88
C ALA A 45 -14.58 -7.58 -2.17
N ILE A 46 -14.27 -8.23 -1.05
CA ILE A 46 -15.25 -8.99 -0.25
C ILE A 46 -16.32 -8.04 0.32
N ALA A 47 -15.93 -6.89 0.86
CA ALA A 47 -16.87 -5.88 1.36
C ALA A 47 -17.77 -5.35 0.22
N GLY A 48 -17.21 -5.13 -0.96
CA GLY A 48 -17.95 -4.73 -2.17
C GLY A 48 -18.97 -5.76 -2.65
N LEU A 49 -18.69 -7.06 -2.46
CA LEU A 49 -19.64 -8.14 -2.76
C LEU A 49 -20.75 -8.26 -1.71
N MET A 50 -20.43 -8.06 -0.43
CA MET A 50 -21.39 -8.19 0.67
C MET A 50 -22.39 -7.03 0.72
N LEU A 51 -21.94 -5.81 0.42
CA LEU A 51 -22.79 -4.62 0.44
C LEU A 51 -22.54 -3.71 -0.77
N PRO A 52 -22.99 -4.09 -1.99
CA PRO A 52 -22.87 -3.27 -3.18
C PRO A 52 -23.59 -1.90 -3.07
N PRO A 53 -23.00 -0.75 -3.45
CA PRO A 53 -21.57 -0.43 -3.62
C PRO A 53 -20.90 0.09 -2.33
N LEU A 54 -21.69 0.33 -1.28
CA LEU A 54 -21.26 0.94 -0.02
C LEU A 54 -20.08 0.23 0.63
N GLY A 55 -20.06 -1.11 0.63
CA GLY A 55 -19.01 -1.90 1.25
C GLY A 55 -17.63 -1.69 0.62
N ALA A 56 -17.54 -1.55 -0.70
CA ALA A 56 -16.27 -1.27 -1.38
C ALA A 56 -15.77 0.14 -1.03
N VAL A 57 -16.67 1.12 -1.00
CA VAL A 57 -16.36 2.51 -0.64
C VAL A 57 -15.92 2.61 0.81
N LEU A 58 -16.65 1.99 1.74
CA LEU A 58 -16.31 1.95 3.16
C LEU A 58 -14.97 1.24 3.39
N GLY A 59 -14.74 0.08 2.75
CA GLY A 59 -13.47 -0.63 2.82
C GLY A 59 -12.30 0.22 2.30
N PHE A 60 -12.50 0.94 1.20
CA PHE A 60 -11.50 1.84 0.64
C PHE A 60 -11.24 3.06 1.54
N LEU A 61 -12.26 3.62 2.19
CA LEU A 61 -12.13 4.70 3.16
C LEU A 61 -11.35 4.24 4.40
N VAL A 62 -11.66 3.05 4.93
CA VAL A 62 -10.93 2.44 6.04
C VAL A 62 -9.46 2.21 5.66
N TYR A 63 -9.21 1.68 4.46
CA TYR A 63 -7.86 1.57 3.91
C TYR A 63 -7.14 2.92 3.91
N MET A 64 -7.75 3.97 3.34
CA MET A 64 -7.15 5.31 3.28
C MET A 64 -6.85 5.91 4.66
N MET A 65 -7.61 5.54 5.69
CA MET A 65 -7.39 6.00 7.06
C MET A 65 -6.24 5.27 7.75
N LEU A 66 -6.17 3.94 7.58
CA LEU A 66 -5.19 3.07 8.24
C LEU A 66 -3.87 2.93 7.47
N ARG A 67 -3.87 3.30 6.19
CA ARG A 67 -2.71 3.24 5.31
C ARG A 67 -1.50 3.97 5.92
N PRO A 68 -0.29 3.36 5.91
CA PRO A 68 0.92 4.00 6.38
C PRO A 68 1.22 5.29 5.64
N ARG A 69 1.56 6.33 6.42
CA ARG A 69 2.03 7.62 5.93
C ARG A 69 3.56 7.68 6.06
N GLY A 70 4.20 8.36 5.11
CA GLY A 70 5.65 8.47 5.03
C GLY A 70 6.11 9.05 3.70
N LYS A 71 7.39 9.37 3.61
CA LYS A 71 7.99 9.88 2.37
C LYS A 71 8.20 8.73 1.40
N LEU A 72 7.96 8.98 0.11
CA LEU A 72 8.25 8.01 -0.94
C LEU A 72 9.66 8.27 -1.46
N LEU A 73 10.55 7.29 -1.30
CA LEU A 73 11.93 7.31 -1.78
C LEU A 73 12.07 6.38 -2.99
N THR A 74 13.11 6.59 -3.78
CA THR A 74 13.44 5.75 -4.95
C THR A 74 14.49 4.72 -4.55
N CYS A 75 14.21 3.44 -4.78
CA CYS A 75 15.14 2.37 -4.46
C CYS A 75 16.38 2.44 -5.38
N PRO A 76 17.62 2.45 -4.85
CA PRO A 76 18.84 2.53 -5.66
C PRO A 76 19.11 1.25 -6.46
N HIS A 77 18.49 0.12 -6.09
CA HIS A 77 18.72 -1.16 -6.77
C HIS A 77 17.79 -1.44 -7.94
N CYS A 78 16.52 -0.98 -7.87
CA CYS A 78 15.52 -1.28 -8.89
C CYS A 78 14.83 -0.04 -9.49
N GLY A 79 15.08 1.16 -8.95
CA GLY A 79 14.49 2.41 -9.42
C GLY A 79 13.00 2.61 -9.09
N ARG A 80 12.36 1.67 -8.40
CA ARG A 80 10.94 1.79 -7.99
C ARG A 80 10.79 2.56 -6.68
N LYS A 81 9.63 3.18 -6.51
CA LYS A 81 9.29 3.94 -5.30
C LYS A 81 8.90 3.01 -4.15
N TYR A 82 9.34 3.34 -2.94
CA TYR A 82 8.98 2.66 -1.70
C TYR A 82 8.79 3.70 -0.58
N ILE A 83 8.05 3.37 0.47
CA ILE A 83 7.92 4.26 1.63
C ILE A 83 9.15 4.15 2.54
N SER A 84 9.65 5.29 3.03
CA SER A 84 10.85 5.45 3.86
C SER A 84 10.87 4.62 5.14
N ASN A 85 9.74 4.04 5.52
CA ASN A 85 9.58 3.36 6.80
C ASN A 85 10.06 1.90 6.73
N LEU A 86 10.08 1.29 5.54
CA LEU A 86 10.50 -0.10 5.37
C LEU A 86 12.02 -0.27 5.48
N ALA A 87 12.44 -1.42 6.02
CA ALA A 87 13.83 -1.88 6.00
C ALA A 87 14.22 -2.52 4.64
N PHE A 88 13.27 -3.14 3.94
CA PHE A 88 13.49 -3.83 2.68
C PHE A 88 12.59 -3.28 1.57
N CYS A 89 13.07 -3.27 0.33
CA CYS A 89 12.27 -2.87 -0.82
C CYS A 89 11.21 -3.93 -1.14
N PRO A 90 9.90 -3.58 -1.21
CA PRO A 90 8.83 -4.55 -1.53
C PRO A 90 8.85 -5.04 -2.98
N HIS A 91 9.75 -4.50 -3.82
CA HIS A 91 9.84 -4.86 -5.23
C HIS A 91 11.03 -5.77 -5.55
N CYS A 92 12.19 -5.55 -4.94
CA CYS A 92 13.40 -6.33 -5.20
C CYS A 92 13.89 -7.14 -4.00
N GLY A 93 13.33 -6.94 -2.80
CA GLY A 93 13.71 -7.65 -1.57
C GLY A 93 15.04 -7.21 -0.96
N LYS A 94 15.80 -6.31 -1.62
CA LYS A 94 17.06 -5.78 -1.08
C LYS A 94 16.80 -4.78 0.05
N GLU A 95 17.76 -4.72 0.97
CA GLU A 95 17.76 -3.73 2.05
C GLU A 95 17.81 -2.30 1.51
N VAL A 96 17.04 -1.42 2.14
CA VAL A 96 16.92 0.01 1.80
C VAL A 96 17.16 0.92 3.00
N LYS A 97 17.58 0.32 4.13
CA LYS A 97 18.08 0.98 5.32
C LYS A 97 19.33 0.25 5.79
N LYS A 98 20.24 0.99 6.41
CA LYS A 98 21.43 0.42 7.06
C LYS A 98 21.37 0.63 8.56
N GLU A 99 22.00 -0.26 9.30
CA GLU A 99 22.19 -0.12 10.73
C GLU A 99 23.56 0.49 11.05
N CYS A 100 23.61 1.25 12.13
CA CYS A 100 24.85 1.85 12.61
C CYS A 100 25.66 0.84 13.45
N LEU A 101 26.86 0.44 13.04
CA LEU A 101 27.64 -0.60 13.76
C LEU A 101 28.06 -0.24 15.20
N ARG A 102 27.95 1.02 15.63
CA ARG A 102 28.26 1.43 17.01
C ARG A 102 27.03 1.48 17.90
N CYS A 103 25.93 2.06 17.44
CA CYS A 103 24.71 2.24 18.26
C CYS A 103 23.53 1.39 17.82
N HIS A 104 23.67 0.62 16.73
CA HIS A 104 22.70 -0.30 16.16
C HIS A 104 21.35 0.35 15.79
N GLU A 105 21.37 1.68 15.59
CA GLU A 105 20.21 2.45 15.17
C GLU A 105 20.02 2.36 13.65
N THR A 106 18.77 2.30 13.19
CA THR A 106 18.46 2.24 11.75
C THR A 106 18.48 3.63 11.10
N MET A 107 19.08 3.72 9.91
CA MET A 107 19.21 4.98 9.18
C MET A 107 19.06 4.80 7.66
N GLU A 108 18.82 5.91 6.97
CA GLU A 108 18.71 5.96 5.51
C GLU A 108 20.05 5.63 4.84
N LEU A 109 20.01 5.07 3.63
CA LEU A 109 21.21 4.60 2.91
C LEU A 109 22.18 5.72 2.56
N ASP A 110 21.66 6.92 2.30
CA ASP A 110 22.41 8.13 1.93
C ASP A 110 23.01 8.87 3.13
N ALA A 111 22.63 8.50 4.36
CA ALA A 111 23.20 9.10 5.56
C ALA A 111 24.68 8.72 5.71
N THR A 112 25.57 9.71 5.69
CA THR A 112 27.02 9.55 5.85
C THR A 112 27.48 9.59 7.31
N VAL A 113 26.67 10.19 8.18
CA VAL A 113 26.94 10.35 9.61
C VAL A 113 25.69 9.95 10.41
N CYS A 114 25.88 9.12 11.43
CA CYS A 114 24.78 8.71 12.29
C CYS A 114 24.28 9.90 13.14
N PRO A 115 22.98 10.23 13.15
CA PRO A 115 22.44 11.36 13.91
C PRO A 115 22.53 11.16 15.44
N HIS A 116 22.60 9.90 15.90
CA HIS A 116 22.59 9.59 17.33
C HIS A 116 23.99 9.53 17.94
N CYS A 117 24.92 8.82 17.30
CA CYS A 117 26.29 8.63 17.83
C CYS A 117 27.36 9.44 17.11
N ARG A 118 27.02 10.18 16.04
CA ARG A 118 27.93 11.00 15.22
C ARG A 118 29.11 10.24 14.61
N MET A 119 29.05 8.91 14.55
CA MET A 119 30.05 8.14 13.81
C MET A 119 29.82 8.29 12.30
N LYS A 120 30.92 8.31 11.55
CA LYS A 120 30.87 8.24 10.09
C LYS A 120 30.57 6.79 9.69
N VAL A 121 29.52 6.60 8.91
CA VAL A 121 29.11 5.27 8.42
C VAL A 121 29.48 5.24 6.94
N SER A 122 30.56 4.51 6.62
CA SER A 122 31.11 4.38 5.26
C SER A 122 30.22 3.51 4.38
#